data_AF-A0A9E5RJ95-F1
#
_entry.id   AF-A0A9E5RJ95-F1
#
_cell.length_a   1.000
_cell.length_b   1.000
_cell.length_c   1.000
_cell.angle_alpha   90.00
_cell.angle_beta   90.00
_cell.angle_gamma   90.00
#
_symmetry.space_group_name_H-M   'P 1'
#
loop_
_entity.id
_entity.type
_entity.pdbx_description
1 polymer ?
#
loop_
_entity_poly.entity_id
_entity_poly.type
_entity_poly.pdbx_seq_one_letter_code
_entity_poly.pdbx_strand_id
1 'polypeptide(L)'
;MKIQSSVLVHLGFGKYVRSDQVTAVIPIEEDRGPGRRTFIQLQGQSDPLIASRAEDSIVRDLVQEPREVTQSRQQQEILRDLVNDLSNVNATVRRIARDEGGLDLERLERRIREVLED
;
A
#
# COMPACT_ATOMS: atom_id res chain seq x y z
N MET A 1 6.46 -12.97 -5.13
CA MET A 1 5.39 -12.46 -4.25
C MET A 1 5.96 -12.31 -2.86
N LYS A 2 5.79 -11.15 -2.21
CA LYS A 2 6.13 -10.95 -0.79
C LYS A 2 4.84 -10.76 -0.02
N ILE A 3 4.69 -11.45 1.11
CA ILE A 3 3.57 -11.24 2.02
C ILE A 3 3.82 -9.93 2.75
N GLN A 4 2.81 -9.06 2.78
CA GLN A 4 2.89 -7.81 3.53
C GLN A 4 2.97 -8.10 5.02
N SER A 5 3.76 -7.33 5.76
CA SER A 5 3.81 -7.49 7.21
C SER A 5 2.72 -6.63 7.88
N SER A 6 1.97 -7.21 8.82
CA SER A 6 1.03 -6.51 9.70
C SER A 6 -0.23 -5.90 9.05
N VAL A 7 -0.69 -6.42 7.91
CA VAL A 7 -2.00 -6.05 7.33
C VAL A 7 -3.08 -7.01 7.84
N LEU A 8 -4.27 -6.49 8.15
CA LEU A 8 -5.43 -7.33 8.48
C LEU A 8 -6.14 -7.79 7.20
N VAL A 9 -6.18 -9.10 6.98
CA VAL A 9 -6.85 -9.73 5.85
C VAL A 9 -8.17 -10.33 6.31
N HIS A 10 -9.27 -9.93 5.66
CA HIS A 10 -10.61 -10.45 5.95
C HIS A 10 -10.78 -11.87 5.39
N LEU A 11 -11.24 -12.81 6.21
CA LEU A 11 -11.48 -14.21 5.81
C LEU A 11 -12.96 -14.51 5.52
N GLY A 12 -13.87 -13.55 5.73
CA GLY A 12 -15.31 -13.75 5.66
C GLY A 12 -15.96 -13.90 7.04
N PHE A 13 -17.26 -13.58 7.14
CA PHE A 13 -18.04 -13.60 8.39
C PHE A 13 -17.36 -12.87 9.56
N GLY A 14 -16.70 -11.74 9.29
CA GLY A 14 -16.06 -10.93 10.33
C GLY A 14 -14.78 -11.55 10.93
N LYS A 15 -14.23 -12.60 10.31
CA LYS A 15 -12.91 -13.16 10.70
C LYS A 15 -11.81 -12.37 10.01
N TYR A 16 -10.73 -12.09 10.74
CA TYR A 16 -9.55 -11.39 10.23
C TYR A 16 -8.29 -12.09 10.72
N VAL A 17 -7.25 -12.05 9.89
CA VAL A 17 -5.91 -12.54 10.26
C VAL A 17 -4.87 -11.51 9.90
N ARG A 18 -3.78 -11.51 10.66
CA ARG A 18 -2.59 -10.76 10.28
C ARG A 18 -1.86 -11.47 9.14
N SER A 19 -1.54 -10.73 8.09
CA SER A 19 -0.90 -11.26 6.89
C SER A 19 0.45 -11.94 7.20
N ASP A 20 1.25 -11.38 8.11
CA ASP A 20 2.54 -11.93 8.53
C ASP A 20 2.45 -13.24 9.33
N GLN A 21 1.26 -13.62 9.80
CA GLN A 21 1.06 -14.87 10.53
C GLN A 21 0.55 -15.99 9.65
N VAL A 22 0.12 -15.72 8.42
CA VAL A 22 -0.40 -16.76 7.51
C VAL A 22 0.76 -17.56 6.91
N THR A 23 0.78 -18.86 7.18
CA THR A 23 1.81 -19.78 6.68
C THR A 23 1.33 -20.62 5.50
N ALA A 24 0.02 -20.86 5.36
CA ALA A 24 -0.56 -21.57 4.23
C ALA A 24 -2.01 -21.15 3.96
N VAL A 25 -2.42 -21.25 2.69
CA VAL A 25 -3.78 -21.03 2.19
C VAL A 25 -4.16 -22.23 1.33
N ILE A 26 -5.13 -23.04 1.76
CA ILE A 26 -5.47 -24.33 1.13
C ILE A 26 -6.96 -24.34 0.79
N PRO A 27 -7.38 -24.52 -0.47
CA PRO A 27 -8.79 -24.62 -0.82
C PRO A 27 -9.43 -25.88 -0.22
N ILE A 28 -10.71 -25.79 0.14
CA ILE A 28 -11.50 -26.92 0.63
C ILE A 28 -12.25 -27.54 -0.56
N GLU A 29 -11.89 -28.79 -0.88
CA GLU A 29 -12.47 -29.57 -1.97
C GLU A 29 -13.61 -30.48 -1.49
N GLU A 30 -13.42 -31.18 -0.36
CA GLU A 30 -14.38 -32.10 0.26
C GLU A 30 -15.07 -31.47 1.47
N ASP A 31 -16.28 -31.95 1.84
CA ASP A 31 -17.09 -31.43 2.96
C ASP A 31 -17.33 -29.91 2.92
N ARG A 32 -17.62 -29.41 1.73
CA ARG A 32 -17.91 -27.99 1.44
C ARG A 32 -19.25 -27.56 2.05
N GLY A 33 -19.24 -27.38 3.37
CA GLY A 33 -20.34 -26.77 4.11
C GLY A 33 -20.56 -25.30 3.73
N PRO A 34 -21.70 -24.70 4.12
CA PRO A 34 -21.97 -23.30 3.85
C PRO A 34 -20.87 -22.41 4.44
N GLY A 35 -20.21 -21.64 3.57
CA GLY A 35 -19.12 -20.74 3.98
C GLY A 35 -17.78 -21.43 4.27
N ARG A 36 -17.58 -22.70 3.92
CA ARG A 36 -16.28 -23.37 4.03
C ARG A 36 -15.59 -23.39 2.68
N ARG A 37 -14.69 -22.43 2.43
CA ARG A 37 -14.00 -22.30 1.12
C ARG A 37 -12.51 -22.60 1.20
N THR A 38 -11.85 -22.18 2.27
CA THR A 38 -10.38 -22.24 2.37
C THR A 38 -9.94 -22.45 3.81
N PHE A 39 -8.94 -23.30 4.03
CA PHE A 39 -8.18 -23.41 5.28
C PHE A 39 -7.01 -22.43 5.29
N ILE A 40 -6.85 -21.75 6.42
CA ILE A 40 -5.77 -20.78 6.66
C ILE A 40 -4.95 -21.30 7.83
N GLN A 41 -3.69 -21.66 7.56
CA GLN A 41 -2.75 -22.03 8.60
C GLN A 41 -2.07 -20.78 9.14
N LEU A 42 -2.01 -20.67 10.47
CA LEU A 42 -1.28 -19.61 11.16
C LEU A 42 -0.01 -20.15 11.80
N GLN A 43 1.01 -19.29 11.88
CA GLN A 43 2.25 -19.60 12.58
C GLN A 43 1.96 -19.91 14.06
N GLY A 44 2.39 -21.08 14.52
CA GLY A 44 2.23 -21.49 15.92
C GLY A 44 0.83 -22.00 16.31
N GLN A 45 -0.11 -22.08 15.37
CA GLN A 45 -1.39 -22.77 15.58
C GLN A 45 -1.39 -24.15 14.94
N SER A 46 -1.94 -25.12 15.67
CA SER A 46 -2.14 -26.50 15.21
C SER A 46 -3.34 -26.58 14.26
N ASP A 47 -4.46 -25.97 14.67
CA ASP A 47 -5.72 -26.05 13.94
C ASP A 47 -5.85 -24.91 12.91
N PRO A 48 -6.22 -25.22 11.65
CA PRO A 48 -6.42 -24.20 10.63
C PRO A 48 -7.72 -23.41 10.86
N LEU A 49 -7.68 -22.12 10.52
CA LEU A 49 -8.89 -21.31 10.45
C LEU A 49 -9.65 -21.59 9.16
N ILE A 50 -10.97 -21.67 9.25
CA ILE A 50 -11.83 -21.80 8.08
C ILE A 50 -12.28 -20.42 7.61
N ALA A 51 -11.88 -20.08 6.40
CA ALA A 51 -12.30 -18.90 5.67
C ALA A 51 -13.47 -19.21 4.74
N SER A 52 -14.30 -18.20 4.56
CA SER A 52 -15.47 -18.22 3.69
C SER A 52 -15.26 -17.46 2.41
N ARG A 53 -14.01 -17.20 2.05
CA ARG A 53 -13.58 -16.60 0.78
C ARG A 53 -12.73 -17.61 0.04
N ALA A 54 -12.67 -17.50 -1.28
CA ALA A 54 -11.81 -18.33 -2.10
C ALA A 54 -10.33 -17.99 -1.86
N GLU A 55 -9.47 -18.98 -2.08
CA GLU A 55 -8.03 -18.92 -1.89
C GLU A 55 -7.39 -17.83 -2.75
N ASP A 56 -7.83 -17.68 -4.00
CA ASP A 56 -7.33 -16.69 -4.94
C ASP A 56 -7.50 -15.25 -4.43
N SER A 57 -8.61 -15.00 -3.75
CA SER A 57 -8.99 -13.70 -3.21
C SER A 57 -8.22 -13.40 -1.93
N ILE A 58 -8.02 -14.39 -1.08
CA ILE A 58 -7.22 -14.26 0.14
C ILE A 58 -5.74 -14.04 -0.21
N VAL A 59 -5.20 -14.80 -1.17
CA VAL A 59 -3.81 -14.66 -1.64
C VAL A 59 -3.57 -13.27 -2.24
N ARG A 60 -4.54 -12.74 -3.02
CA ARG A 60 -4.45 -11.37 -3.52
C ARG A 60 -4.34 -10.35 -2.39
N ASP A 61 -5.15 -10.47 -1.34
CA ASP A 61 -5.13 -9.54 -0.21
C ASP A 61 -3.88 -9.67 0.67
N LEU A 62 -3.29 -10.87 0.77
CA LEU A 62 -2.03 -11.11 1.50
C LEU A 62 -0.81 -10.48 0.81
N VAL A 63 -0.91 -10.26 -0.50
CA VAL A 63 0.22 -9.89 -1.37
C VAL A 63 0.08 -8.47 -1.91
N GLN A 64 -1.14 -7.96 -2.07
CA GLN A 64 -1.35 -6.57 -2.43
C GLN A 64 -0.93 -5.67 -1.27
N GLU A 65 -0.04 -4.72 -1.57
CA GLU A 65 0.17 -3.60 -0.68
C GLU A 65 -1.13 -2.81 -0.53
N PRO A 66 -1.47 -2.31 0.68
CA PRO A 66 -2.57 -1.38 0.83
C PRO A 66 -2.37 -0.26 -0.18
N ARG A 67 -3.27 -0.12 -1.15
CA ARG A 67 -3.15 0.87 -2.24
C ARG A 67 -2.86 2.27 -1.68
N GLU A 68 -3.42 2.57 -0.52
CA GLU A 68 -3.22 3.82 0.21
C GLU A 68 -1.77 4.06 0.64
N VAL A 69 -1.02 3.03 1.04
CA VAL A 69 0.36 3.18 1.51
C VAL A 69 1.35 3.23 0.34
N THR A 70 1.16 2.43 -0.70
CA THR A 70 2.03 2.46 -1.90
C THR A 70 1.81 3.73 -2.70
N GLN A 71 0.55 4.13 -2.90
CA GLN A 71 0.23 5.33 -3.65
C GLN A 71 0.75 6.58 -2.95
N SER A 72 0.61 6.66 -1.61
CA SER A 72 1.18 7.77 -0.84
C SER A 72 2.71 7.81 -0.94
N ARG A 73 3.40 6.66 -0.87
CA ARG A 73 4.87 6.60 -1.01
C ARG A 73 5.33 7.01 -2.41
N GLN A 74 4.70 6.51 -3.45
CA GLN A 74 5.03 6.87 -4.84
C GLN A 74 4.75 8.35 -5.10
N GLN A 75 3.65 8.90 -4.58
CA GLN A 75 3.34 10.32 -4.68
C GLN A 75 4.38 11.18 -3.93
N GLN A 76 4.80 10.77 -2.73
CA GLN A 76 5.84 11.46 -1.97
C GLN A 76 7.21 11.40 -2.67
N GLU A 77 7.55 10.29 -3.32
CA GLU A 77 8.79 10.15 -4.10
C GLU A 77 8.82 11.15 -5.28
N ILE A 78 7.74 11.20 -6.06
CA ILE A 78 7.61 12.16 -7.17
C ILE A 78 7.73 13.61 -6.68
N LEU A 79 7.11 13.95 -5.55
CA LEU A 79 7.18 15.30 -4.98
C LEU A 79 8.60 15.64 -4.48
N ARG A 80 9.34 14.66 -3.93
CA ARG A 80 10.74 14.84 -3.54
C ARG A 80 11.64 15.09 -4.74
N ASP A 81 11.47 14.31 -5.80
CA ASP A 81 12.21 14.50 -7.05
C ASP A 81 11.93 15.88 -7.64
N LEU A 82 10.67 16.30 -7.66
CA LEU A 82 10.29 17.63 -8.13
C LEU A 82 10.94 18.76 -7.31
N VAL A 83 11.00 18.64 -5.98
CA VAL A 83 11.68 19.64 -5.14
C VAL A 83 13.18 19.67 -5.42
N ASN A 84 13.81 18.51 -5.62
CA ASN A 84 15.22 18.42 -5.98
C ASN A 84 15.47 19.12 -7.33
N ASP A 85 14.66 18.84 -8.34
CA ASP A 85 14.78 19.48 -9.66
C ASP A 85 14.57 21.00 -9.57
N LEU A 86 13.56 21.45 -8.83
CA LEU A 86 13.32 22.88 -8.59
C LEU A 86 14.51 23.54 -7.91
N SER A 87 15.12 22.88 -6.92
CA SER A 87 16.29 23.41 -6.19
C SER A 87 17.52 23.61 -7.08
N ASN A 88 17.63 22.85 -8.17
CA ASN A 88 18.71 22.97 -9.16
C ASN A 88 18.48 24.10 -10.18
N VAL A 89 17.29 24.71 -10.22
CA VAL A 89 17.00 25.81 -11.15
C VAL A 89 17.75 27.08 -10.73
N ASN A 90 18.54 27.63 -11.66
CA ASN A 90 19.34 28.83 -11.41
C ASN A 90 18.50 30.11 -11.22
N ALA A 91 19.14 31.14 -10.64
CA ALA A 91 18.47 32.41 -10.32
C ALA A 91 17.88 33.15 -11.54
N THR A 92 18.50 33.04 -12.72
CA THR A 92 18.03 33.69 -13.94
C THR A 92 16.69 33.09 -14.39
N VAL A 93 16.59 31.76 -14.43
CA VAL A 93 15.36 31.06 -14.81
C VAL A 93 14.27 31.30 -13.75
N ARG A 94 14.61 31.29 -12.47
CA ARG A 94 13.68 31.64 -11.37
C ARG A 94 13.10 33.05 -11.55
N ARG A 95 13.94 34.03 -11.89
CA ARG A 95 13.52 35.40 -12.14
C ARG A 95 12.59 35.50 -13.36
N ILE A 96 12.96 34.92 -14.50
CA ILE A 96 12.13 34.94 -15.71
C ILE A 96 10.79 34.25 -15.48
N ALA A 97 10.78 33.08 -14.84
CA ALA A 97 9.55 32.35 -14.52
C ALA A 97 8.60 33.17 -13.63
N ARG A 98 9.15 33.94 -12.69
CA ARG A 98 8.38 34.86 -11.84
C ARG A 98 7.86 36.07 -12.60
N ASP A 99 8.75 36.78 -13.29
CA ASP A 99 8.48 38.10 -13.86
C ASP A 99 7.67 38.04 -15.15
N GLU A 100 7.92 37.03 -15.99
CA GLU A 100 7.22 36.85 -17.28
C GLU A 100 6.16 35.74 -17.22
N GLY A 101 6.40 34.70 -16.41
CA GLY A 101 5.52 33.53 -16.32
C GLY A 101 4.52 33.55 -15.16
N GLY A 102 4.63 34.50 -14.21
CA GLY A 102 3.82 34.52 -12.99
C GLY A 102 4.01 33.30 -12.07
N LEU A 103 5.03 32.48 -12.33
CA LEU A 103 5.30 31.23 -11.63
C LEU A 103 6.44 31.43 -10.62
N ASP A 104 6.05 31.56 -9.35
CA ASP A 104 7.01 31.68 -8.24
C ASP A 104 7.50 30.30 -7.79
N LEU A 105 8.65 29.88 -8.33
CA LEU A 105 9.27 28.59 -8.03
C LEU A 105 9.68 28.45 -6.55
N GLU A 106 10.03 29.53 -5.86
CA GLU A 106 10.36 29.50 -4.42
C GLU A 106 9.11 29.23 -3.57
N ARG A 107 7.98 29.84 -3.96
CA ARG A 107 6.70 29.57 -3.31
C ARG A 107 6.22 28.15 -3.57
N LEU A 108 6.40 27.63 -4.79
CA LEU A 108 6.04 26.26 -5.13
C LEU A 108 6.89 25.24 -4.36
N GLU A 109 8.22 25.43 -4.33
CA GLU A 109 9.16 24.59 -3.59
C GLU A 109 8.80 24.49 -2.10
N ARG A 110 8.46 25.62 -1.47
CA ARG A 110 8.02 25.66 -0.07
C ARG A 110 6.73 24.87 0.18
N ARG A 111 5.71 25.08 -0.67
CA ARG A 111 4.42 24.37 -0.54
C ARG A 111 4.57 22.86 -0.69
N ILE A 112 5.45 22.41 -1.58
CA ILE A 112 5.70 20.97 -1.76
C ILE A 112 6.41 20.40 -0.53
N ARG A 113 7.36 21.13 0.07
CA ARG A 113 8.01 20.70 1.33
C ARG A 113 7.02 20.57 2.48
N GLU A 114 6.10 21.53 2.62
CA GLU A 114 5.03 21.45 3.64
C GLU A 114 4.20 20.15 3.50
N VAL A 115 3.84 19.76 2.28
CA VAL A 115 3.10 18.51 2.00
C VAL A 115 3.94 17.25 2.23
N LEU A 116 5.26 17.34 2.16
CA LEU A 116 6.17 16.21 2.39
C LEU A 116 6.52 16.02 3.87
N GLU A 117 6.28 17.03 4.71
CA GLU A 117 6.53 17.02 6.15
C GLU A 117 5.30 16.57 6.97
N ASP A 118 4.09 16.68 6.41
CA ASP A 118 2.82 16.13 6.93
C ASP A 118 2.66 14.61 6.65
#